data_AF-A0A9D7DCV3-F1
#
_entry.id   AF-A0A9D7DCV3-F1
#
_cell.length_a   1.000
_cell.length_b   1.000
_cell.length_c   1.000
_cell.angle_alpha   90.00
_cell.angle_beta   90.00
_cell.angle_gamma   90.00
#
_symmetry.space_group_name_H-M   'P 1'
#
loop_
_entity.id
_entity.type
_entity.pdbx_description
1 polymer ?
#
loop_
_entity_poly.entity_id
_entity_poly.type
_entity_poly.pdbx_seq_one_letter_code
_entity_poly.pdbx_strand_id
1 'polypeptide(L)'
;MATSLSPHANYINGTWSFEGDGTFNTVIDKYHGTELARIPHATEAQMEEAIAAAYASRDAVRKLSAGERSAKLEALAALIAKN
;
A
#
# COMPACT_ATOMS: atom_id res chain seq x y z
N MET A 1 -6.85 -20.50 13.57
CA MET A 1 -7.52 -19.87 12.42
C MET A 1 -6.44 -19.17 11.62
N ALA A 2 -6.34 -19.43 10.31
CA ALA A 2 -5.35 -18.76 9.47
C ALA A 2 -5.77 -17.30 9.28
N THR A 3 -5.02 -16.37 9.86
CA THR A 3 -5.14 -14.94 9.58
C THR A 3 -4.89 -14.75 8.09
N SER A 4 -5.91 -14.39 7.30
CA SER A 4 -5.69 -14.11 5.88
C SER A 4 -4.81 -12.88 5.77
N LEU A 5 -3.60 -13.06 5.27
CA LEU A 5 -2.73 -11.94 4.90
C LEU A 5 -3.39 -11.17 3.76
N SER A 6 -3.26 -9.84 3.80
CA SER A 6 -3.89 -8.83 2.96
C SER A 6 -4.03 -9.18 1.46
N PRO A 7 -4.99 -8.56 0.75
CA PRO A 7 -5.19 -8.79 -0.67
C PRO A 7 -3.90 -8.60 -1.48
N HIS A 8 -3.66 -9.50 -2.43
CA HIS A 8 -2.58 -9.44 -3.41
C HIS A 8 -2.82 -8.25 -4.36
N ALA A 9 -2.43 -7.04 -3.95
CA ALA A 9 -2.72 -5.82 -4.71
C ALA A 9 -1.70 -4.70 -4.46
N ASN A 10 -1.47 -3.89 -5.50
CA ASN A 10 -0.79 -2.61 -5.44
C ASN A 10 -1.80 -1.51 -5.08
N TYR A 11 -1.45 -0.60 -4.18
CA TYR A 11 -2.31 0.54 -3.81
C TYR A 11 -1.81 1.82 -4.49
N ILE A 12 -2.53 2.26 -5.52
CA ILE A 12 -2.13 3.35 -6.41
C ILE A 12 -3.28 4.35 -6.48
N ASN A 13 -2.98 5.63 -6.23
CA ASN A 13 -3.94 6.73 -6.33
C ASN A 13 -5.26 6.47 -5.58
N GLY A 14 -5.18 5.90 -4.37
CA GLY A 14 -6.37 5.62 -3.56
C GLY A 14 -7.12 4.33 -3.92
N THR A 15 -6.63 3.54 -4.87
CA THR A 15 -7.31 2.35 -5.40
C THR A 15 -6.41 1.11 -5.31
N TRP A 16 -7.01 -0.04 -5.01
CA TRP A 16 -6.33 -1.34 -5.05
C TRP A 16 -6.36 -1.91 -6.48
N SER A 17 -5.19 -2.25 -7.01
CA SER A 17 -4.99 -2.88 -8.32
C SER A 17 -4.36 -4.26 -8.15
N PHE A 18 -5.03 -5.30 -8.66
CA PHE A 18 -4.71 -6.70 -8.33
C PHE A 18 -3.83 -7.42 -9.35
N GLU A 19 -3.76 -6.89 -10.58
CA GLU A 19 -3.19 -7.62 -11.72
C GLU A 19 -1.66 -7.57 -11.76
N GLY A 20 -1.08 -6.39 -11.51
CA GLY A 20 0.35 -6.19 -11.71
C GLY A 20 0.77 -6.48 -13.15
N ASP A 21 2.02 -6.93 -13.34
CA ASP A 21 2.53 -7.41 -14.63
C ASP A 21 2.24 -8.91 -14.89
N GLY A 22 1.42 -9.54 -14.03
CA GLY A 22 1.14 -10.98 -14.06
C GLY A 22 2.19 -11.84 -13.35
N THR A 23 3.28 -11.25 -12.85
CA THR A 23 4.28 -11.91 -12.02
C THR A 23 4.22 -11.42 -10.57
N PHE A 24 4.77 -12.22 -9.65
CA PHE A 24 4.61 -12.01 -8.21
C PHE A 24 5.88 -12.33 -7.44
N ASN A 25 6.08 -11.62 -6.33
CA ASN A 25 6.98 -12.01 -5.25
C ASN A 25 6.25 -12.90 -4.24
N THR A 26 6.70 -14.15 -4.10
CA THR A 26 6.16 -15.08 -3.11
C THR A 26 6.72 -14.76 -1.73
N VAL A 27 5.84 -14.53 -0.76
CA VAL A 27 6.19 -14.36 0.65
C VAL A 27 6.12 -15.74 1.31
N ILE A 28 7.23 -16.15 1.91
CA ILE A 28 7.37 -17.45 2.55
C ILE A 28 7.47 -17.28 4.07
N ASP A 29 6.78 -18.14 4.81
CA ASP A 29 6.97 -18.28 6.25
C ASP A 29 8.37 -18.81 6.53
N LYS A 30 9.18 -18.01 7.22
CA LYS A 30 10.55 -18.35 7.57
C LYS A 30 10.66 -19.61 8.44
N TYR A 31 9.65 -19.94 9.25
CA TYR A 31 9.72 -21.04 10.21
C TYR A 31 9.26 -22.37 9.64
N HIS A 32 8.25 -22.36 8.77
CA HIS A 32 7.63 -23.58 8.24
C HIS A 32 7.86 -23.79 6.74
N GLY A 33 8.42 -22.79 6.03
CA GLY A 33 8.64 -22.85 4.59
C GLY A 33 7.35 -22.79 3.76
N THR A 34 6.21 -22.52 4.39
CA THR A 34 4.89 -22.46 3.74
C THR A 34 4.68 -21.10 3.07
N GLU A 35 3.96 -21.09 1.95
CA GLU A 35 3.56 -19.84 1.28
C GLU A 35 2.56 -19.06 2.14
N LEU A 36 2.86 -17.77 2.36
CA LEU A 36 2.03 -16.85 3.14
C LEU A 36 1.20 -15.93 2.25
N ALA A 37 1.80 -15.41 1.18
CA ALA A 37 1.15 -14.49 0.25
C ALA A 37 1.91 -14.36 -1.07
N ARG A 38 1.27 -13.74 -2.06
CA ARG A 38 1.88 -13.29 -3.32
C ARG A 38 1.73 -11.79 -3.46
N ILE A 39 2.82 -11.07 -3.69
CA ILE A 39 2.78 -9.62 -3.90
C ILE A 39 2.94 -9.37 -5.40
N PRO A 40 1.97 -8.74 -6.08
CA PRO A 40 2.09 -8.48 -7.52
C PRO A 40 3.25 -7.54 -7.79
N HIS A 41 4.02 -7.81 -8.85
CA HIS A 41 4.96 -6.82 -9.37
C HIS A 41 4.19 -5.71 -10.08
N ALA A 42 4.58 -4.47 -9.84
CA ALA A 42 3.97 -3.34 -10.51
C ALA A 42 4.42 -3.29 -11.98
N THR A 43 3.48 -3.01 -12.90
CA THR A 43 3.84 -2.65 -14.28
C THR A 43 4.50 -1.28 -14.32
N GLU A 44 5.19 -0.99 -15.43
CA GLU A 44 5.69 0.36 -15.71
C GLU A 44 4.55 1.41 -15.69
N ALA A 45 3.40 1.09 -16.30
CA ALA A 45 2.24 1.98 -16.31
C ALA A 45 1.71 2.27 -14.89
N GLN A 46 1.66 1.26 -14.02
CA GLN A 46 1.28 1.42 -12.62
C GLN A 46 2.29 2.29 -11.84
N MET A 47 3.58 2.15 -12.15
CA MET A 47 4.62 2.97 -11.56
C MET A 47 4.48 4.44 -11.96
N GLU A 48 4.29 4.70 -13.25
CA GLU A 48 4.06 6.04 -13.79
C GLU A 48 2.78 6.68 -13.22
N GLU A 49 1.70 5.91 -13.08
CA GLU A 49 0.47 6.36 -12.43
C GLU A 49 0.72 6.77 -10.98
N ALA A 50 1.45 5.94 -10.22
CA ALA A 50 1.78 6.23 -8.83
C ALA A 50 2.61 7.51 -8.69
N ILE A 51 3.59 7.70 -9.57
CA ILE A 51 4.43 8.91 -9.62
C ILE A 51 3.56 10.13 -9.95
N ALA A 52 2.74 10.05 -11.00
CA ALA A 52 1.86 11.15 -11.42
C ALA A 52 0.87 11.55 -10.31
N ALA A 53 0.25 10.58 -9.64
CA ALA A 53 -0.67 10.81 -8.53
C ALA A 53 0.03 11.46 -7.32
N ALA A 54 1.26 11.04 -7.01
CA ALA A 54 2.07 11.65 -5.95
C ALA A 54 2.41 13.13 -6.27
N TYR A 55 2.79 13.43 -7.52
CA TYR A 55 3.05 14.81 -7.95
C TYR A 55 1.78 15.67 -7.95
N ALA A 56 0.65 15.14 -8.43
CA ALA A 56 -0.63 15.85 -8.46
C ALA A 56 -1.13 16.19 -7.04
N SER A 57 -0.89 15.32 -6.06
CA SER A 57 -1.29 15.55 -4.66
C SER A 57 -0.33 16.43 -3.87
N ARG A 58 0.89 16.67 -4.39
CA ARG A 58 1.97 17.37 -3.67
C ARG A 58 1.56 18.74 -3.15
N ASP A 59 0.90 19.55 -3.97
CA ASP A 59 0.50 20.90 -3.56
C ASP A 59 -0.62 20.91 -2.51
N ALA A 60 -1.55 19.95 -2.58
CA ALA A 60 -2.57 19.79 -1.57
C ALA A 60 -1.95 19.39 -0.21
N VAL A 61 -1.00 18.44 -0.22
CA VAL A 61 -0.29 18.02 1.00
C VAL A 61 0.58 19.14 1.57
N ARG A 62 1.26 19.91 0.70
CA ARG A 62 2.11 21.04 1.11
C ARG A 62 1.34 22.15 1.80
N LYS A 63 0.09 22.37 1.41
CA LYS A 63 -0.80 23.39 2.01
C LYS A 63 -1.33 23.00 3.39
N LEU A 64 -1.26 21.74 3.77
CA LEU A 64 -1.66 21.32 5.11
C LEU A 64 -0.81 22.02 6.16
N SER A 65 -1.44 22.49 7.22
CA SER A 65 -0.75 22.96 8.42
C SER A 65 -0.09 21.79 9.17
N ALA A 66 0.79 22.11 10.12
CA ALA A 66 1.36 21.10 11.01
C ALA A 66 0.28 20.37 11.83
N GLY A 67 -0.75 21.09 12.30
CA GLY A 67 -1.87 20.51 13.06
C GLY A 67 -2.70 19.53 12.23
N GLU A 68 -3.03 19.86 10.98
CA GLU A 68 -3.78 18.97 10.08
C GLU A 68 -3.00 17.71 9.73
N ARG A 69 -1.69 17.83 9.50
CA ARG A 69 -0.82 16.65 9.29
C ARG A 69 -0.76 15.79 10.55
N SER A 70 -0.60 16.40 11.72
CA SER A 70 -0.58 15.69 13.00
C SER A 70 -1.88 14.92 13.23
N ALA A 71 -3.04 15.56 13.01
CA ALA A 71 -4.34 14.91 13.18
C ALA A 71 -4.51 13.69 12.26
N LYS A 72 -4.03 13.76 11.02
CA LYS A 72 -4.05 12.62 10.08
C LYS A 72 -3.13 11.48 10.55
N LEU A 73 -1.95 11.80 11.08
CA LEU A 73 -1.01 10.80 11.61
C LEU A 73 -1.53 10.14 12.88
N GLU A 74 -2.15 10.90 13.79
CA GLU A 74 -2.80 10.36 14.99
C GLU A 74 -3.96 9.42 14.62
N ALA A 75 -4.77 9.80 13.63
CA ALA A 75 -5.84 8.93 13.12
C ALA A 75 -5.26 7.63 12.53
N LEU A 76 -4.14 7.70 11.79
CA LEU A 76 -3.45 6.51 11.29
C LEU A 76 -2.91 5.64 12.44
N ALA A 77 -2.29 6.23 13.46
CA ALA A 77 -1.77 5.51 14.62
C ALA A 77 -2.89 4.77 15.38
N ALA A 78 -4.04 5.44 15.58
CA ALA A 78 -5.21 4.83 16.20
C ALA A 78 -5.75 3.63 15.40
N LEU A 79 -5.72 3.70 14.05
CA LEU A 79 -6.09 2.57 13.20
C LEU A 79 -5.09 1.41 13.33
N ILE A 80 -3.79 1.70 13.37
CA ILE A 80 -2.76 0.66 13.55
C ILE A 80 -2.92 -0.03 14.90
N ALA A 81 -3.14 0.73 15.99
CA ALA A 81 -3.29 0.16 17.33
C ALA A 81 -4.55 -0.72 17.51
N LYS A 82 -5.54 -0.57 16.63
CA LYS A 82 -6.79 -1.32 16.68
C LYS A 82 -6.73 -2.66 15.92
N ASN A 83 -5.86 -2.77 14.91
CA ASN A 83 -5.75 -3.95 14.04
C ASN A 83 -4.61 -4.87 14.50
#